data_AF-A0A7K2ZWY3-F1
#
_entry.id   AF-A0A7K2ZWY3-F1
#
_cell.length_a   1.000
_cell.length_b   1.000
_cell.length_c   1.000
_cell.angle_alpha   90.00
_cell.angle_beta   90.00
_cell.angle_gamma   90.00
#
_symmetry.space_group_name_H-M   'P 1'
#
loop_
_entity.id
_entity.type
_entity.pdbx_description
1 polymer ?
#
loop_
_entity_poly.entity_id
_entity_poly.type
_entity_poly.pdbx_seq_one_letter_code
_entity_poly.pdbx_strand_id
1 'polypeptide(L)' 'MARVKTPAPAPAPQSTECPTCKGSGQVSRTVRVGSKHRVVGQQAGLCLTCLGSGDAPAE' A
#
# COMPACT_ATOMS: atom_id res chain seq x y z
N MET A 1 45.68 15.52 -5.80
CA MET A 1 44.20 15.64 -5.76
C MET A 1 43.65 14.39 -5.07
N ALA A 2 43.11 14.50 -3.86
CA ALA A 2 42.55 13.33 -3.16
C ALA A 2 41.19 12.96 -3.76
N ARG A 3 41.01 11.67 -4.11
CA ARG A 3 39.76 11.15 -4.67
C ARG A 3 38.70 11.16 -3.57
N VAL A 4 37.70 12.04 -3.71
CA VAL A 4 36.51 12.03 -2.86
C VAL A 4 35.77 10.72 -3.13
N LYS A 5 35.68 9.87 -2.09
CA LYS A 5 34.98 8.60 -2.16
C LYS A 5 33.51 8.88 -1.86
N THR A 6 32.68 8.90 -2.89
CA THR A 6 31.23 9.03 -2.73
C THR A 6 30.71 7.85 -1.91
N PRO A 7 30.03 8.08 -0.78
CA PRO A 7 29.44 6.99 -0.02
C PRO A 7 28.36 6.31 -0.86
N ALA A 8 28.35 4.97 -0.84
CA ALA A 8 27.31 4.19 -1.49
C ALA A 8 25.94 4.50 -0.86
N PRO A 9 24.85 4.55 -1.65
CA PRO A 9 23.52 4.74 -1.10
C PRO A 9 23.20 3.63 -0.12
N ALA A 10 22.63 4.01 1.03
CA ALA A 10 22.20 3.06 2.05
C ALA A 10 21.19 2.06 1.45
N PRO A 11 21.21 0.78 1.88
CA PRO A 11 20.21 -0.19 1.44
C PRO A 11 18.82 0.35 1.82
N ALA A 12 17.92 0.37 0.84
CA ALA A 12 16.52 0.68 1.08
C ALA A 12 16.00 -0.24 2.19
N PRO A 13 15.17 0.25 3.12
CA PRO A 13 14.50 -0.62 4.08
C PRO A 13 13.82 -1.73 3.28
N GLN A 14 13.97 -2.97 3.71
CA GLN A 14 13.24 -4.09 3.12
C GLN A 14 11.77 -3.79 3.35
N SER A 15 11.12 -3.20 2.35
CA SER A 15 9.75 -2.77 2.47
C SER A 15 8.92 -4.02 2.70
N THR A 16 8.54 -4.21 3.96
CA THR A 16 7.68 -5.31 4.33
C THR A 16 6.33 -5.01 3.70
N GLU A 17 5.79 -5.97 2.97
CA GLU A 17 4.48 -5.82 2.34
C GLU A 17 3.44 -5.36 3.38
N CYS A 18 2.57 -4.44 2.99
CA CYS A 18 1.51 -3.95 3.87
C CYS A 18 0.65 -5.14 4.33
N PRO A 19 0.49 -5.40 5.64
CA PRO A 19 -0.18 -6.60 6.13
C PRO A 19 -1.66 -6.64 5.75
N THR A 20 -2.28 -5.47 5.53
CA THR A 20 -3.69 -5.34 5.17
C THR A 20 -3.98 -5.75 3.73
N CYS A 21 -3.20 -5.21 2.77
CA CYS A 21 -3.43 -5.44 1.34
C CYS A 21 -2.44 -6.40 0.69
N LYS A 22 -1.46 -6.90 1.45
CA LYS A 22 -0.43 -7.87 1.02
C LYS A 22 0.29 -7.40 -0.25
N GLY A 23 0.79 -6.17 -0.24
CA GLY A 23 1.51 -5.61 -1.39
C GLY A 23 0.63 -5.06 -2.51
N SER A 24 -0.68 -5.35 -2.56
CA SER A 24 -1.53 -4.94 -3.70
C SER A 24 -1.89 -3.44 -3.74
N GLY A 25 -1.76 -2.74 -2.61
CA GLY A 25 -2.18 -1.34 -2.47
C GLY A 25 -3.71 -1.13 -2.48
N GLN A 26 -4.51 -2.18 -2.67
CA GLN A 26 -5.97 -2.08 -2.79
C GLN A 26 -6.68 -3.11 -1.92
N VAL A 27 -7.91 -2.80 -1.52
CA VAL A 27 -8.78 -3.69 -0.75
C VAL A 27 -10.16 -3.78 -1.40
N SER A 28 -10.67 -4.99 -1.60
CA SER A 28 -12.00 -5.19 -2.18
C SER A 28 -13.10 -4.93 -1.15
N ARG A 29 -14.08 -4.10 -1.50
CA ARG A 29 -15.23 -3.76 -0.66
C ARG A 29 -16.53 -4.11 -1.37
N THR A 30 -17.46 -4.69 -0.63
CA THR A 30 -18.79 -4.99 -1.15
C THR A 30 -19.59 -3.70 -1.30
N VAL A 31 -20.09 -3.46 -2.52
CA VAL A 31 -20.93 -2.31 -2.80
C VAL A 31 -22.37 -2.65 -2.48
N ARG A 32 -23.00 -1.81 -1.65
CA ARG A 32 -24.41 -1.91 -1.26
C ARG A 32 -25.13 -0.63 -1.65
N VAL A 33 -26.30 -0.75 -2.30
CA VAL A 33 -27.07 0.39 -2.82
C VAL A 33 -28.50 0.44 -2.30
N GLY A 34 -29.08 1.64 -2.36
CA GLY A 34 -30.45 1.93 -1.95
C GLY A 34 -30.68 1.81 -0.44
N SER A 35 -31.87 2.19 0.00
CA SER A 35 -32.24 2.24 1.44
C SER A 35 -32.22 0.86 2.11
N LYS A 36 -32.29 -0.23 1.32
CA LYS A 36 -32.23 -1.62 1.81
C LYS A 36 -30.84 -2.25 1.72
N HIS A 37 -29.79 -1.48 1.40
CA HIS A 37 -28.41 -1.95 1.30
C HIS A 37 -28.24 -3.23 0.45
N ARG A 38 -28.86 -3.27 -0.73
CA ARG A 38 -28.78 -4.42 -1.64
C ARG A 38 -27.35 -4.58 -2.15
N VAL A 39 -26.80 -5.79 -2.04
CA VAL A 39 -25.46 -6.10 -2.58
C VAL A 39 -25.53 -6.12 -4.11
N VAL A 40 -24.65 -5.37 -4.75
CA VAL A 40 -24.60 -5.27 -6.23
C VAL A 40 -23.26 -5.68 -6.82
N GLY A 41 -22.23 -5.89 -5.99
CA GLY A 41 -20.93 -6.34 -6.45
C GLY A 41 -19.79 -5.98 -5.51
N GLN A 42 -18.57 -6.06 -6.03
CA GLN A 42 -17.35 -5.70 -5.33
C GLN A 42 -16.67 -4.53 -6.06
N GLN A 43 -16.07 -3.62 -5.31
CA GLN A 43 -15.24 -2.53 -5.83
C GLN A 43 -13.87 -2.59 -5.16
N ALA A 44 -12.81 -2.42 -5.94
CA ALA A 44 -11.48 -2.21 -5.39
C ALA A 44 -11.38 -0.76 -4.87
N GLY A 45 -11.01 -0.60 -3.61
CA GLY A 45 -10.71 0.69 -2.98
C GLY A 45 -9.24 0.79 -2.61
N LEU A 46 -8.77 2.02 -2.41
CA LEU A 46 -7.42 2.28 -1.92
C LEU A 46 -7.22 1.63 -0.54
N CYS A 47 -6.10 0.93 -0.34
CA CYS A 47 -5.74 0.45 1.00
C CYS A 47 -5.34 1.64 1.86
N LEU A 48 -6.17 1.96 2.86
CA LEU A 48 -5.95 3.13 3.72
C LEU A 48 -4.77 2.96 4.68
N THR A 49 -4.31 1.74 4.94
CA THR A 49 -3.15 1.47 5.79
C THR A 49 -1.83 1.91 5.14
N CYS A 50 -1.71 1.73 3.82
CA CYS A 50 -0.51 2.07 3.06
C CYS A 50 -0.74 3.18 2.04
N LEU A 51 -1.93 3.78 2.02
CA LEU A 51 -2.35 4.80 1.06
C LEU A 51 -2.12 4.40 -0.41
N GLY A 52 -2.21 3.09 -0.70
CA GLY A 52 -2.00 2.56 -2.04
C GLY A 52 -0.56 2.20 -2.42
N SER A 53 0.43 2.44 -1.55
CA SER A 53 1.83 2.08 -1.86
C SER A 53 2.04 0.56 -1.94
N GLY A 54 1.27 -0.21 -1.18
CA GLY A 54 1.49 -1.65 -1.01
C GLY A 54 2.53 -1.99 0.06
N ASP A 55 3.29 -1.01 0.54
CA ASP A 55 4.30 -1.17 1.58
C ASP A 55 3.77 -0.88 2.97
N ALA A 56 4.37 -1.49 3.99
CA ALA A 56 4.08 -1.18 5.38
C ALA A 56 4.27 0.32 5.64
N PRO A 57 3.40 0.96 6.44
CA PRO A 57 3.58 2.35 6.81
C PRO A 57 4.93 2.49 7.54
N ALA A 58 5.71 3.51 7.17
CA ALA A 58 6.85 3.93 7.96
C ALA A 58 6.30 4.43 9.30
N GLU A 59 6.74 3.82 10.40
CA GLU A 59 6.34 4.15 11.77
C GLU A 59 6.65 5.61 12.14
#